data_AF-A0A7J6UE01-F1
#
_entry.id   AF-A0A7J6UE01-F1
#
_cell.length_a   1.000
_cell.length_b   1.000
_cell.length_c   1.000
_cell.angle_alpha   90.00
_cell.angle_beta   90.00
_cell.angle_gamma   90.00
#
_symmetry.space_group_name_H-M   'P 1'
#
loop_
_entity.id
_entity.type
_entity.pdbx_description
1 polymer ?
#
loop_
_entity_poly.entity_id
_entity_poly.type
_entity_poly.pdbx_seq_one_letter_code
_entity_poly.pdbx_strand_id
1 'polypeptide(L)'
;LFLRRGDGSTIFLYDDKLTLRDFGAGNGDSIHIKDTDPYSVSAGGALENLELVDKYEMDDETYDKRTNTLRHYIREQRKINPKFKLKFGPQKTENESENAAVPERPPTPDNAKEK
;
A
#
# COMPACT_ATOMS: atom_id res chain seq x y z
N LEU A 1 -20.71 15.05 -15.59
CA LEU A 1 -19.59 15.30 -14.65
C LEU A 1 -20.14 15.31 -13.23
N PHE A 2 -19.45 14.76 -12.24
CA PHE A 2 -19.94 14.75 -10.85
C PHE A 2 -18.92 15.36 -9.90
N LEU A 3 -19.38 16.08 -8.88
CA LEU A 3 -18.58 16.49 -7.73
C LEU A 3 -18.77 15.44 -6.64
N ARG A 4 -17.68 14.77 -6.24
CA ARG A 4 -17.65 13.79 -5.16
C ARG A 4 -17.07 14.45 -3.92
N ARG A 5 -17.85 14.51 -2.86
CA ARG A 5 -17.46 15.13 -1.59
C ARG A 5 -16.70 14.15 -0.69
N GLY A 6 -15.97 14.69 0.27
CA GLY A 6 -15.22 13.90 1.26
C GLY A 6 -16.08 12.93 2.10
N ASP A 7 -17.38 13.21 2.23
CA ASP A 7 -18.36 12.34 2.89
C ASP A 7 -18.89 11.19 2.00
N GLY A 8 -18.42 11.12 0.75
CA GLY A 8 -18.83 10.12 -0.24
C GLY A 8 -20.08 10.50 -1.04
N SER A 9 -20.75 11.60 -0.72
CA SER A 9 -21.89 12.08 -1.50
C SER A 9 -21.45 12.58 -2.89
N THR A 10 -22.31 12.43 -3.89
CA THR A 10 -22.02 12.85 -5.26
C THR A 10 -23.11 13.78 -5.79
N ILE A 11 -22.70 14.89 -6.42
CA ILE A 11 -23.58 15.90 -7.01
C ILE A 11 -23.34 15.94 -8.50
N PHE A 12 -24.41 15.90 -9.31
CA PHE A 12 -24.31 16.03 -10.76
C PHE A 12 -24.10 17.50 -11.15
N LEU A 13 -23.00 17.77 -11.85
CA LEU A 13 -22.69 19.07 -12.43
C LEU A 13 -23.39 19.15 -13.80
N TYR A 14 -24.60 19.71 -13.80
CA TYR A 14 -25.53 19.64 -14.93
C TYR A 14 -25.52 20.88 -15.83
N ASP A 15 -25.00 22.01 -15.34
CA ASP A 15 -25.01 23.29 -16.05
C ASP A 15 -23.58 23.84 -16.14
N ASP A 16 -23.08 23.96 -17.37
CA ASP A 16 -21.73 24.44 -17.69
C ASP A 16 -21.55 25.94 -17.41
N LYS A 17 -22.63 26.68 -17.18
CA LYS A 17 -22.58 28.10 -16.82
C LYS A 17 -22.32 28.32 -15.32
N LEU A 18 -22.54 27.30 -14.51
CA LEU A 18 -22.34 27.35 -13.06
C LEU A 18 -20.91 26.99 -12.69
N THR A 19 -20.39 27.64 -11.65
CA THR A 19 -19.04 27.41 -11.14
C THR A 19 -19.04 26.32 -10.07
N LEU A 20 -17.86 25.74 -9.77
CA LEU A 20 -17.71 24.78 -8.66
C LEU A 20 -18.18 25.34 -7.31
N ARG A 21 -18.09 26.67 -7.13
CA ARG A 21 -18.58 27.35 -5.92
C ARG A 21 -20.10 27.24 -5.79
N ASP A 22 -20.85 27.29 -6.88
CA ASP A 22 -22.31 27.20 -6.88
C ASP A 22 -22.79 25.81 -6.45
N PHE A 23 -21.96 24.77 -6.66
CA PHE A 23 -22.18 23.41 -6.18
C PHE A 23 -21.62 23.15 -4.77
N GLY A 24 -21.05 24.19 -4.14
CA GLY A 24 -20.49 24.11 -2.78
C GLY A 24 -19.26 23.22 -2.68
N ALA A 25 -18.38 23.23 -3.69
CA ALA A 25 -17.12 22.50 -3.63
C ALA A 25 -16.22 23.04 -2.51
N GLY A 26 -15.68 22.12 -1.71
CA GLY A 26 -14.74 22.38 -0.62
C GLY A 26 -13.39 21.70 -0.82
N ASN A 27 -12.46 21.97 0.09
CA ASN A 27 -11.17 21.30 0.08
C ASN A 27 -11.33 19.81 0.41
N GLY A 28 -10.70 18.96 -0.40
CA GLY A 28 -10.80 17.50 -0.27
C GLY A 28 -11.90 16.89 -1.14
N ASP A 29 -12.73 17.69 -1.80
CA ASP A 29 -13.66 17.21 -2.81
C ASP A 29 -12.91 16.86 -4.11
N SER A 30 -13.47 15.94 -4.89
CA SER A 30 -12.89 15.44 -6.13
C SER A 30 -13.88 15.53 -7.28
N ILE A 31 -13.39 15.78 -8.49
CA ILE A 31 -14.19 15.76 -9.71
C ILE A 31 -14.17 14.33 -10.25
N HIS A 32 -15.35 13.71 -10.32
CA HIS A 32 -15.53 12.38 -10.87
C HIS A 32 -16.13 12.44 -12.28
N ILE A 33 -15.36 11.94 -13.24
CA ILE A 33 -15.74 11.84 -14.65
C ILE A 33 -16.12 10.40 -14.94
N LYS A 34 -17.33 10.17 -15.43
CA LYS A 34 -17.73 8.87 -15.95
C LYS A 34 -17.59 8.90 -17.46
N ASP A 35 -16.65 8.13 -17.99
CA ASP A 35 -16.58 7.86 -19.41
C ASP A 35 -17.75 6.95 -19.83
N THR A 36 -18.39 7.29 -20.94
CA THR A 36 -19.54 6.55 -21.48
C THR A 36 -19.22 5.85 -22.79
N ASP A 37 -18.04 6.07 -23.35
CA ASP A 37 -17.60 5.40 -24.57
C ASP A 37 -17.28 3.91 -24.29
N PRO A 38 -17.99 2.97 -24.94
CA PRO A 38 -17.73 1.54 -24.76
C PRO A 38 -16.36 1.08 -25.29
N TYR A 39 -15.71 1.85 -26.17
CA TYR A 39 -14.40 1.52 -26.73
C TYR A 39 -13.23 2.25 -26.05
N SER A 40 -13.51 2.99 -24.97
CA SER A 40 -12.49 3.70 -24.20
C SER A 40 -11.57 2.72 -23.47
N VAL A 41 -10.29 3.10 -23.34
CA VAL A 41 -9.29 2.36 -22.55
C VAL A 41 -9.69 2.23 -21.08
N SER A 42 -10.52 3.15 -20.57
CA SER A 42 -11.00 3.13 -19.19
C SER A 42 -12.32 2.36 -19.01
N ALA A 43 -12.92 1.87 -20.09
CA ALA A 43 -14.19 1.15 -20.06
C ALA A 43 -14.10 -0.08 -19.14
N GLY A 44 -15.17 -0.35 -18.39
CA GLY A 44 -15.21 -1.46 -17.43
C GLY A 44 -14.26 -1.31 -16.23
N GLY A 45 -13.66 -0.13 -16.04
CA GLY A 45 -12.73 0.11 -14.93
C GLY A 45 -11.35 -0.47 -15.18
N ALA A 46 -10.92 -0.67 -16.42
CA ALA A 46 -9.61 -1.25 -16.75
C ALA A 46 -8.40 -0.53 -16.09
N LEU A 47 -8.51 0.77 -15.82
CA LEU A 47 -7.46 1.54 -15.14
C LEU A 47 -7.57 1.52 -13.60
N GLU A 48 -8.71 1.13 -13.07
CA GLU A 48 -9.01 1.14 -11.63
C GLU A 48 -9.05 -0.28 -11.04
N ASN A 49 -9.40 -1.28 -11.86
CA ASN A 49 -9.60 -2.65 -11.44
C ASN A 49 -8.36 -3.52 -11.73
N LEU A 50 -7.60 -3.81 -10.69
CA LEU A 50 -6.40 -4.65 -10.73
C LEU A 50 -6.69 -6.14 -11.02
N GLU A 51 -7.95 -6.57 -10.97
CA GLU A 51 -8.35 -7.93 -11.36
C GLU A 51 -8.29 -8.12 -12.87
N LEU A 52 -8.39 -7.05 -13.65
CA LEU A 52 -8.33 -7.09 -15.11
C LEU A 52 -6.89 -7.15 -15.64
N VAL A 53 -5.89 -7.05 -14.76
CA VAL A 53 -4.47 -7.10 -15.13
C VAL A 53 -3.98 -8.53 -15.01
N ASP A 54 -3.49 -9.08 -16.12
CA ASP A 54 -2.82 -10.38 -16.14
C ASP A 54 -1.52 -10.31 -15.34
N LYS A 55 -1.57 -10.83 -14.11
CA LYS A 55 -0.41 -10.89 -13.23
C LYS A 55 0.51 -12.00 -13.72
N TYR A 56 1.81 -11.70 -13.78
CA TYR A 56 2.79 -12.72 -14.11
C TYR A 56 2.83 -13.80 -13.03
N GLU A 57 2.53 -15.04 -13.43
CA GLU A 57 2.69 -16.25 -12.64
C GLU A 57 3.87 -17.06 -13.19
N MET A 58 4.72 -17.58 -12.31
CA MET A 58 5.90 -18.34 -12.70
C MET A 58 5.77 -19.78 -12.22
N ASP A 59 5.98 -20.72 -13.14
CA ASP A 59 6.01 -22.14 -12.82
C ASP A 59 7.11 -22.47 -11.80
N ASP A 60 6.82 -23.42 -10.91
CA ASP A 60 7.76 -23.91 -9.89
C ASP A 60 9.09 -24.37 -10.50
N GLU A 61 9.04 -25.13 -11.61
CA GLU A 61 10.24 -25.63 -12.29
C GLU A 61 11.11 -24.50 -12.83
N THR A 62 10.48 -23.43 -13.33
CA THR A 62 11.17 -22.26 -13.87
C THR A 62 11.79 -21.44 -12.75
N TYR A 63 11.10 -21.33 -11.61
CA TYR A 63 11.61 -20.67 -10.42
C TYR A 63 12.83 -21.42 -9.83
N ASP A 64 12.77 -22.75 -9.77
CA ASP A 64 13.81 -23.59 -9.17
C ASP A 64 15.14 -23.62 -9.95
N LYS A 65 15.09 -23.32 -11.26
CA LYS A 65 16.28 -23.18 -12.11
C LYS A 65 17.05 -21.88 -11.84
N ARG A 66 16.42 -20.87 -11.22
CA ARG A 66 17.07 -19.57 -10.95
C ARG A 66 18.00 -19.68 -9.75
N THR A 67 19.24 -19.21 -9.93
CA THR A 67 20.29 -19.27 -8.90
C THR A 67 20.23 -18.11 -7.91
N ASN A 68 19.65 -16.97 -8.31
CA ASN A 68 19.62 -15.74 -7.50
C ASN A 68 18.27 -15.56 -6.78
N THR A 69 17.76 -16.63 -6.19
CA THR A 69 16.50 -16.62 -5.43
C THR A 69 16.73 -17.00 -3.97
N LEU A 70 15.85 -16.51 -3.09
CA LEU A 70 15.86 -16.89 -1.67
C LEU A 70 15.73 -18.40 -1.48
N ARG A 71 14.90 -19.08 -2.28
CA ARG A 71 14.72 -20.54 -2.23
C ARG A 71 16.01 -21.27 -2.60
N HIS A 72 16.70 -20.83 -3.66
CA HIS A 72 18.00 -21.37 -4.05
C HIS A 72 19.03 -21.19 -2.92
N TYR A 73 19.12 -19.98 -2.36
CA TYR A 73 20.01 -19.69 -1.23
C TYR A 73 19.73 -20.61 -0.03
N ILE A 74 18.46 -20.74 0.39
CA ILE A 74 18.08 -21.63 1.50
C ILE A 74 18.44 -23.09 1.21
N ARG A 75 18.27 -23.56 -0.04
CA ARG A 75 18.65 -24.91 -0.44
C ARG A 75 20.15 -25.14 -0.28
N GLU A 76 20.99 -24.21 -0.73
CA GLU A 76 22.44 -24.32 -0.58
C GLU A 76 22.86 -24.26 0.89
N GLN A 77 22.26 -23.39 1.70
CA GLN A 77 22.54 -23.33 3.14
C GLN A 77 22.12 -24.61 3.87
N ARG A 78 21.03 -25.26 3.44
CA ARG A 78 20.59 -26.55 3.99
C ARG A 78 21.49 -27.73 3.63
N LYS A 79 22.20 -27.68 2.50
CA LYS A 79 23.22 -28.69 2.16
C LYS A 79 24.40 -28.63 3.13
N ILE A 80 24.77 -27.42 3.56
CA ILE A 80 25.87 -27.19 4.52
C ILE A 80 25.40 -27.46 5.95
N ASN A 81 24.23 -26.94 6.32
CA ASN A 81 23.61 -27.11 7.63
C ASN A 81 22.15 -27.58 7.46
N PRO A 82 21.87 -28.89 7.66
CA PRO A 82 20.52 -29.45 7.49
C PRO A 82 19.42 -28.76 8.32
N LYS A 83 19.77 -28.09 9.41
CA LYS A 83 18.83 -27.37 10.29
C LYS A 83 18.74 -25.86 10.00
N PHE A 84 19.29 -25.40 8.88
CA PHE A 84 19.27 -23.98 8.51
C PHE A 84 17.85 -23.43 8.42
N LYS A 85 17.61 -22.32 9.15
CA LYS A 85 16.37 -21.54 9.13
C LYS A 85 16.71 -20.07 8.93
N LEU A 86 16.04 -19.42 7.98
CA LEU A 86 16.16 -17.98 7.80
C LEU A 86 15.39 -17.27 8.92
N LYS A 87 16.07 -16.43 9.69
CA LYS A 87 15.43 -15.60 10.71
C LYS A 87 14.97 -14.30 10.04
N PHE A 88 13.66 -14.09 9.99
CA PHE A 88 13.05 -12.84 9.54
C PHE A 88 12.56 -12.05 10.76
N GLY A 89 12.72 -10.73 10.75
CA GLY A 89 12.30 -9.85 11.85
C GLY A 89 13.40 -9.49 12.85
N PRO A 90 13.09 -8.60 13.82
CA PRO A 90 14.05 -8.16 14.83
C PRO A 90 14.47 -9.35 15.71
N GLN A 91 15.77 -9.64 15.74
CA GLN A 91 16.30 -10.75 16.53
C GLN A 91 16.40 -10.31 17.99
N LYS A 92 15.59 -10.91 18.86
CA LYS A 92 15.85 -10.85 20.31
C LYS A 92 17.15 -11.61 20.56
N THR A 93 18.17 -10.89 21.00
CA THR A 93 19.39 -11.49 21.53
C THR A 93 19.00 -12.25 22.80
N GLU A 94 19.47 -13.47 22.96
CA GLU A 94 19.13 -14.38 24.08
C GLU A 94 19.64 -13.87 25.45
N ASN A 95 20.12 -12.62 25.54
CA ASN A 95 20.58 -11.94 26.75
C ASN A 95 19.61 -10.87 27.27
N GLU A 96 18.43 -10.69 26.68
CA GLU A 96 17.37 -9.87 27.28
C GLU A 96 16.44 -10.78 28.08
N SER A 97 16.93 -11.10 29.29
CA SER A 97 16.16 -11.71 30.35
C SER A 97 14.87 -10.91 30.62
N GLU A 98 13.86 -11.62 31.10
CA GLU A 98 12.48 -11.19 31.34
C GLU A 98 12.31 -10.07 32.40
N ASN A 99 13.32 -9.24 32.64
CA ASN A 99 13.32 -8.11 33.57
C ASN A 99 13.99 -6.83 33.02
N ALA A 100 14.00 -6.62 31.70
CA ALA A 100 14.34 -5.30 31.16
C ALA A 100 13.18 -4.33 31.44
N ALA A 101 13.29 -3.57 32.54
CA ALA A 101 12.41 -2.44 32.80
C ALA A 101 12.36 -1.57 31.53
N VAL A 102 11.14 -1.33 31.02
CA VAL A 102 10.92 -0.41 29.91
C VAL A 102 11.62 0.90 30.31
N PRO A 103 12.65 1.36 29.57
CA PRO A 103 13.30 2.61 29.93
C PRO A 103 12.24 3.71 29.91
N GLU A 104 12.09 4.42 31.03
CA GLU A 104 11.12 5.51 31.12
C GLU A 104 11.39 6.51 30.00
N ARG A 105 10.32 6.95 29.34
CA ARG A 105 10.39 7.94 28.28
C ARG A 105 11.12 9.16 28.83
N PRO A 106 12.18 9.67 28.17
CA PRO A 106 12.87 10.86 28.64
C PRO A 106 11.87 12.01 28.79
N PRO A 107 12.00 12.84 29.83
CA PRO A 107 11.09 13.96 30.03
C PRO A 107 11.11 14.86 28.80
N THR A 108 9.94 15.35 28.41
CA THR A 108 9.82 16.27 27.29
C THR A 108 10.72 17.50 27.55
N PRO A 109 11.66 17.83 26.65
CA PRO A 109 12.55 18.96 26.84
C PRO A 109 11.75 20.27 26.95
N ASP A 110 12.22 21.19 27.80
CA ASP A 110 11.48 22.42 28.12
C ASP A 110 11.25 23.34 26.91
N ASN A 111 11.98 23.16 25.80
CA ASN A 111 11.78 23.92 24.57
C ASN A 111 10.50 23.55 23.80
N ALA A 112 9.84 22.44 24.16
CA ALA A 112 8.63 21.94 23.50
C ALA A 112 7.35 22.35 24.24
N LYS A 113 7.46 23.11 25.34
CA LYS A 113 6.32 23.77 25.97
C LYS A 113 6.15 25.13 25.28
N GLU A 114 5.12 25.26 24.45
CA GLU A 114 4.72 26.57 23.89
C GLU A 114 4.49 27.57 25.04
N LYS A 115 4.96 28.81 24.86
CA LYS A 115 4.74 29.92 25.80
C LYS A 115 3.27 30.33 25.87
#